data_AF-A0A3N5NR77-F1
#
_entry.id   AF-A0A3N5NR77-F1
#
_cell.length_a   1.000
_cell.length_b   1.000
_cell.length_c   1.000
_cell.angle_alpha   90.00
_cell.angle_beta   90.00
_cell.angle_gamma   90.00
#
_symmetry.space_group_name_H-M   'P 1'
#
loop_
_entity.id
_entity.type
_entity.pdbx_description
1 polymer ?
#
loop_
_entity_poly.entity_id
_entity_poly.type
_entity_poly.pdbx_seq_one_letter_code
_entity_poly.pdbx_strand_id
1 'polypeptide(L)'
;MRCERFLALLIFVGWAVPAVAQATSSSVFLENLTWVEVRDAVAAGRTTVIIPTGGTEQNGPHMVLGKHNILVKYKAGEIAKMLGNAIVAPVVAYVPEGDIPGPKPAAGHMRFPGTITVPEDVYEKVLEYAA
;
A
#
# COMPACT_ATOMS: atom_id res chain seq x y z
N MET A 1 33.45 -39.16 -59.24
CA MET A 1 33.75 -37.98 -58.39
C MET A 1 32.73 -37.96 -57.26
N ARG A 2 33.12 -38.46 -56.08
CA ARG A 2 32.28 -38.47 -54.87
C ARG A 2 32.44 -37.12 -54.17
N CYS A 3 31.35 -36.39 -54.04
CA CYS A 3 31.31 -35.12 -53.31
C CYS A 3 30.65 -35.41 -51.95
N GLU A 4 31.48 -35.67 -50.95
CA GLU A 4 31.06 -35.91 -49.57
C GLU A 4 30.54 -34.60 -48.97
N ARG A 5 29.22 -34.50 -48.77
CA ARG A 5 28.60 -33.38 -48.05
C ARG A 5 28.69 -33.65 -46.55
N PHE A 6 29.66 -33.03 -45.89
CA PHE A 6 29.73 -32.96 -44.43
C PHE A 6 28.49 -32.25 -43.88
N LEU A 7 27.59 -33.02 -43.24
CA LEU A 7 26.45 -32.49 -42.51
C LEU A 7 26.94 -32.07 -41.11
N ALA A 8 27.26 -30.78 -40.93
CA ALA A 8 27.59 -30.22 -39.64
C ALA A 8 26.31 -30.12 -38.79
N LEU A 9 26.15 -31.02 -37.82
CA LEU A 9 25.07 -31.00 -36.83
C LEU A 9 25.42 -29.94 -35.77
N LEU A 10 24.85 -28.74 -35.90
CA LEU A 10 24.96 -27.69 -34.88
C LEU A 10 24.06 -28.03 -33.68
N ILE A 11 24.65 -28.58 -32.62
CA ILE A 11 23.97 -28.77 -31.33
C ILE A 11 23.83 -27.39 -30.67
N PHE A 12 22.65 -26.78 -30.78
CA PHE A 12 22.28 -25.65 -29.93
C PHE A 12 22.03 -26.17 -28.52
N VAL A 13 23.05 -26.10 -27.66
CA VAL A 13 22.85 -26.23 -26.21
C VAL A 13 22.13 -24.97 -25.75
N GLY A 14 20.80 -25.05 -25.70
CA GLY A 14 19.97 -23.99 -25.13
C GLY A 14 20.35 -23.80 -23.67
N TRP A 15 20.99 -22.66 -23.37
CA TRP A 15 21.13 -22.18 -22.00
C TRP A 15 19.72 -21.84 -21.50
N ALA A 16 19.07 -22.80 -20.85
CA ALA A 16 17.89 -22.52 -20.05
C ALA A 16 18.35 -21.63 -18.90
N VAL A 17 18.14 -20.32 -19.03
CA VAL A 17 18.26 -19.40 -17.90
C VAL A 17 17.21 -19.85 -16.89
N PRO A 18 17.58 -20.33 -15.69
CA PRO A 18 16.58 -20.69 -14.70
C PRO A 18 15.78 -19.43 -14.40
N ALA A 19 14.46 -19.52 -14.52
CA ALA A 19 13.59 -18.47 -14.03
C ALA A 19 13.89 -18.31 -12.54
N VAL A 20 14.53 -17.20 -12.17
CA VAL A 20 14.77 -16.86 -10.78
C VAL A 20 13.38 -16.67 -10.17
N ALA A 21 12.95 -17.62 -9.35
CA ALA A 21 11.71 -17.49 -8.60
C ALA A 21 11.87 -16.25 -7.70
N GLN A 22 11.14 -15.20 -8.04
CA GLN A 22 11.13 -13.97 -7.27
C GLN A 22 10.55 -14.32 -5.89
N ALA A 23 11.32 -14.09 -4.82
CA ALA A 23 10.86 -14.38 -3.47
C ALA A 23 9.55 -13.63 -3.23
N THR A 24 8.47 -14.36 -2.95
CA THR A 24 7.16 -13.76 -2.68
C THR A 24 7.27 -12.95 -1.40
N SER A 25 7.08 -11.62 -1.47
CA SER A 25 7.01 -10.77 -0.29
C SER A 25 5.93 -11.29 0.66
N SER A 26 6.32 -11.57 1.91
CA SER A 26 5.38 -11.99 2.97
C SER A 26 4.62 -10.79 3.56
N SER A 27 4.77 -9.60 2.98
CA SER A 27 4.14 -8.39 3.49
C SER A 27 2.62 -8.48 3.39
N VAL A 28 1.95 -7.99 4.43
CA VAL A 28 0.50 -7.73 4.39
C VAL A 28 0.19 -6.32 3.88
N PHE A 29 1.19 -5.47 3.64
CA PHE A 29 0.99 -4.08 3.23
C PHE A 29 1.06 -3.94 1.72
N LEU A 30 0.00 -3.42 1.11
CA LEU A 30 -0.13 -3.27 -0.34
C LEU A 30 1.01 -2.45 -0.96
N GLU A 31 1.44 -1.39 -0.29
CA GLU A 31 2.54 -0.52 -0.72
C GLU A 31 3.92 -1.22 -0.82
N ASN A 32 4.05 -2.42 -0.25
CA ASN A 32 5.26 -3.23 -0.29
C ASN A 32 5.15 -4.42 -1.27
N LEU A 33 4.06 -4.51 -2.03
CA LEU A 33 3.80 -5.57 -2.99
C LEU A 33 3.81 -5.01 -4.40
N THR A 34 4.40 -5.75 -5.33
CA THR A 34 4.18 -5.55 -6.75
C THR A 34 2.77 -6.00 -7.13
N TRP A 35 2.22 -5.49 -8.23
CA TRP A 35 0.90 -5.92 -8.71
C TRP A 35 0.84 -7.43 -9.00
N VAL A 36 1.97 -8.04 -9.37
CA VAL A 36 2.09 -9.50 -9.61
C VAL A 36 1.92 -10.26 -8.29
N GLU A 37 2.59 -9.83 -7.23
CA GLU A 37 2.42 -10.43 -5.89
C GLU A 37 1.01 -10.27 -5.36
N VAL A 38 0.34 -9.14 -5.63
CA VAL A 38 -1.07 -8.92 -5.27
C VAL A 38 -1.99 -9.86 -6.05
N ARG A 39 -1.80 -10.02 -7.37
CA ARG A 39 -2.56 -10.97 -8.19
C ARG A 39 -2.46 -12.38 -7.62
N ASP A 40 -1.23 -12.82 -7.32
CA ASP A 40 -0.97 -14.17 -6.83
C ASP A 40 -1.52 -14.36 -5.40
N ALA A 41 -1.44 -13.33 -4.56
CA ALA A 41 -2.05 -13.28 -3.24
C ALA A 41 -3.58 -13.44 -3.29
N VAL A 42 -4.26 -12.76 -4.23
CA VAL A 42 -5.71 -12.89 -4.43
C VAL A 42 -6.06 -14.29 -4.93
N ALA A 43 -5.31 -14.82 -5.90
CA ALA A 43 -5.48 -16.19 -6.39
C ALA A 43 -5.26 -17.24 -5.27
N ALA A 44 -4.40 -16.93 -4.29
CA ALA A 44 -4.15 -17.75 -3.12
C ALA A 44 -5.16 -17.55 -1.96
N GLY A 45 -6.21 -16.74 -2.15
CA GLY A 45 -7.33 -16.62 -1.21
C GLY A 45 -7.33 -15.39 -0.30
N ARG A 46 -6.42 -14.42 -0.50
CA ARG A 46 -6.57 -13.10 0.15
C ARG A 46 -7.73 -12.34 -0.50
N THR A 47 -8.78 -12.14 0.29
CA THR A 47 -10.09 -11.66 -0.19
C THR A 47 -10.59 -10.45 0.59
N THR A 48 -9.83 -10.01 1.60
CA THR A 48 -10.18 -8.89 2.47
C THR A 48 -9.16 -7.77 2.31
N VAL A 49 -9.63 -6.52 2.28
CA VAL A 49 -8.78 -5.33 2.37
C VAL A 49 -9.10 -4.58 3.66
N ILE A 50 -8.06 -4.13 4.36
CA ILE A 50 -8.17 -3.19 5.48
C ILE A 50 -7.71 -1.83 4.97
N ILE A 51 -8.57 -0.81 5.06
CA ILE A 51 -8.24 0.58 4.72
C ILE A 51 -8.03 1.36 6.02
N PRO A 52 -6.77 1.57 6.46
CA PRO A 52 -6.51 2.33 7.67
C PRO A 52 -6.68 3.83 7.43
N THR A 53 -7.47 4.48 8.26
CA THR A 53 -7.60 5.94 8.33
C THR A 53 -6.78 6.50 9.49
N GLY A 54 -5.94 7.48 9.18
CA GLY A 54 -5.07 8.15 10.14
C GLY A 54 -5.42 9.62 10.29
N GLY A 55 -4.43 10.49 10.12
CA GLY A 55 -4.58 11.94 10.28
C GLY A 55 -3.27 12.65 10.64
N THR A 56 -3.24 13.95 10.44
CA THR A 56 -2.11 14.83 10.83
C THR A 56 -2.66 15.95 11.69
N GLU A 57 -2.53 15.80 13.00
CA GLU A 57 -3.14 16.72 13.96
C GLU A 57 -2.28 16.97 15.19
N GLN A 58 -2.54 18.11 15.84
CA GLN A 58 -1.94 18.40 17.14
C GLN A 58 -2.33 17.34 18.17
N ASN A 59 -1.41 17.01 19.07
CA ASN A 59 -1.74 16.20 20.25
C ASN A 59 -0.92 16.62 21.48
N GLY A 60 -0.81 17.93 21.67
CA GLY A 60 0.01 18.54 22.71
C GLY A 60 1.50 18.62 22.36
N PRO A 61 2.32 19.24 23.23
CA PRO A 61 3.70 19.61 22.94
C PRO A 61 4.71 18.44 22.93
N HIS A 62 4.26 17.24 23.29
CA HIS A 62 5.12 16.06 23.49
C HIS A 62 4.91 14.98 22.42
N MET A 63 3.99 15.18 21.47
CA MET A 63 3.64 14.20 20.45
C MET A 63 3.90 14.73 19.04
N VAL A 64 4.30 13.81 18.15
CA VAL A 64 4.40 14.08 16.72
C VAL A 64 3.02 14.14 16.07
N LEU A 65 2.87 15.01 15.07
CA LEU A 65 1.60 15.25 14.37
C LEU A 65 1.05 13.99 13.68
N GLY A 66 1.94 13.15 13.14
CA GLY A 66 1.58 11.94 12.39
C GLY A 66 1.35 10.69 13.23
N LYS A 67 1.15 10.80 14.57
CA LYS A 67 1.04 9.60 15.44
C LYS A 67 -0.08 8.65 15.02
N HIS A 68 -1.19 9.20 14.50
CA HIS A 68 -2.34 8.40 14.07
C HIS A 68 -1.95 7.50 12.92
N ASN A 69 -1.22 8.02 11.93
CA ASN A 69 -0.72 7.26 10.78
C ASN A 69 0.21 6.11 11.19
N ILE A 70 1.12 6.36 12.14
CA ILE A 70 2.06 5.33 12.64
C ILE A 70 1.29 4.22 13.36
N LEU A 71 0.42 4.59 14.31
CA LEU A 71 -0.31 3.62 15.13
C LEU A 71 -1.31 2.81 14.31
N VAL A 72 -2.07 3.45 13.42
CA VAL A 72 -3.09 2.77 12.62
C VAL A 72 -2.45 1.80 11.63
N LYS A 73 -1.33 2.17 10.99
CA LYS A 73 -0.58 1.28 10.09
C LYS A 73 -0.09 0.04 10.82
N TYR A 74 0.54 0.22 11.99
CA TYR A 74 1.02 -0.90 12.80
C TYR A 74 -0.13 -1.83 13.20
N LYS A 75 -1.20 -1.30 13.77
CA LYS A 75 -2.35 -2.09 14.23
C LYS A 75 -3.07 -2.80 13.08
N ALA A 76 -3.27 -2.13 11.95
CA ALA A 76 -3.87 -2.73 10.76
C ALA A 76 -3.02 -3.91 10.24
N GLY A 77 -1.68 -3.78 10.26
CA GLY A 77 -0.76 -4.87 9.93
C GLY A 77 -0.92 -6.08 10.84
N GLU A 78 -1.00 -5.86 12.16
CA GLU A 78 -1.24 -6.96 13.12
C GLU A 78 -2.60 -7.62 12.90
N ILE A 79 -3.66 -6.83 12.66
CA ILE A 79 -5.00 -7.36 12.35
C ILE A 79 -4.97 -8.19 11.07
N ALA A 80 -4.34 -7.71 10.00
CA ALA A 80 -4.26 -8.45 8.74
C ALA A 80 -3.55 -9.80 8.89
N LYS A 81 -2.46 -9.84 9.67
CA LYS A 81 -1.76 -11.09 10.00
C LYS A 81 -2.65 -12.06 10.78
N MET A 82 -3.40 -11.56 11.78
CA MET A 82 -4.32 -12.38 12.57
C MET A 82 -5.48 -12.96 11.73
N LEU A 83 -6.00 -12.19 10.77
CA LEU A 83 -7.04 -12.66 9.85
C LEU A 83 -6.52 -13.68 8.83
N GLY A 84 -5.25 -13.58 8.42
CA GLY A 84 -4.60 -14.49 7.48
C GLY A 84 -5.03 -14.34 6.02
N ASN A 85 -6.17 -13.71 5.74
CA ASN A 85 -6.71 -13.49 4.39
C ASN A 85 -6.83 -12.01 3.99
N ALA A 86 -6.19 -11.10 4.73
CA ALA A 86 -6.30 -9.66 4.52
C ALA A 86 -5.01 -9.00 4.01
N ILE A 87 -5.17 -7.96 3.20
CA ILE A 87 -4.12 -7.00 2.79
C ILE A 87 -4.47 -5.62 3.34
N VAL A 88 -3.47 -4.87 3.78
CA VAL A 88 -3.60 -3.50 4.29
C VAL A 88 -3.31 -2.51 3.17
N ALA A 89 -4.29 -1.68 2.82
CA ALA A 89 -4.13 -0.58 1.89
C ALA A 89 -3.25 0.54 2.49
N PRO A 90 -2.72 1.48 1.67
CA PRO A 90 -2.03 2.66 2.18
C PRO A 90 -2.90 3.45 3.17
N VAL A 91 -2.27 4.06 4.17
CA VAL A 91 -2.98 4.89 5.16
C VAL A 91 -3.59 6.11 4.48
N VAL A 92 -4.88 6.31 4.69
CA VAL A 92 -5.56 7.57 4.36
C VAL A 92 -5.13 8.61 5.41
N ALA A 93 -4.12 9.40 5.06
CA ALA A 93 -3.51 10.37 5.96
C ALA A 93 -4.15 11.76 5.91
N TYR A 94 -5.01 12.01 4.91
CA TYR A 94 -5.77 13.25 4.75
C TYR A 94 -7.21 12.98 5.18
N VAL A 95 -7.56 13.51 6.36
CA VAL A 95 -8.86 13.30 7.00
C VAL A 95 -9.41 14.65 7.50
N PRO A 96 -10.69 14.72 7.90
CA PRO A 96 -11.23 15.91 8.56
C PRO A 96 -10.63 16.07 9.97
N GLU A 97 -9.88 17.15 10.18
CA GLU A 97 -9.29 17.53 11.48
C GLU A 97 -9.91 18.82 12.06
N GLY A 98 -10.94 19.33 11.37
CA GLY A 98 -11.66 20.55 11.70
C GLY A 98 -11.97 21.40 10.47
N ASP A 99 -12.60 22.56 10.71
CA ASP A 99 -13.03 23.47 9.65
C ASP A 99 -11.86 23.98 8.81
N ILE A 100 -12.03 23.96 7.49
CA ILE A 100 -11.09 24.56 6.55
C ILE A 100 -11.07 26.08 6.79
N PRO A 101 -9.90 26.66 7.12
CA PRO A 101 -9.78 28.10 7.30
C PRO A 101 -10.17 28.83 6.02
N GLY A 102 -11.01 29.85 6.18
CA GLY A 102 -11.46 30.73 5.10
C GLY A 102 -11.58 32.15 5.65
N PRO A 103 -12.69 32.87 5.43
CA PRO A 103 -12.92 34.15 6.10
C PRO A 103 -13.16 34.00 7.61
N LYS A 104 -13.44 32.79 8.09
CA LYS A 104 -13.58 32.47 9.52
C LYS A 104 -12.23 32.07 10.12
N PRO A 105 -11.95 32.42 11.38
CA PRO A 105 -10.79 31.90 12.10
C PRO A 105 -10.78 30.37 12.14
N ALA A 106 -9.58 29.79 12.13
CA ALA A 106 -9.43 28.35 12.31
C ALA A 106 -10.05 27.89 13.64
N ALA A 107 -10.65 26.70 13.65
CA ALA A 107 -11.27 26.08 14.82
C ALA A 107 -10.68 24.69 15.09
N GLY A 108 -10.98 24.09 16.26
CA GLY A 108 -10.52 22.73 16.58
C GLY A 108 -9.00 22.57 16.55
N HIS A 109 -8.52 21.48 15.91
CA HIS A 109 -7.10 21.21 15.72
C HIS A 109 -6.45 22.10 14.65
N MET A 110 -7.24 22.67 13.74
CA MET A 110 -6.76 23.61 12.70
C MET A 110 -6.22 24.93 13.26
N ARG A 111 -6.44 25.23 14.55
CA ARG A 111 -5.79 26.36 15.25
C ARG A 111 -4.29 26.16 15.48
N PHE A 112 -3.82 24.92 15.38
CA PHE A 112 -2.45 24.56 15.72
C PHE A 112 -1.63 24.35 14.44
N PRO A 113 -0.45 24.98 14.31
CA PRO A 113 0.41 24.81 13.15
C PRO A 113 0.75 23.34 12.90
N GLY A 114 0.65 22.93 11.63
CA GLY A 114 0.97 21.57 11.19
C GLY A 114 -0.22 20.61 11.11
N THR A 115 -1.38 20.94 11.67
CA THR A 115 -2.61 20.18 11.39
C THR A 115 -3.02 20.34 9.92
N ILE A 116 -3.43 19.25 9.27
CA ILE A 116 -3.89 19.22 7.88
C ILE A 116 -5.29 18.64 7.84
N THR A 117 -6.25 19.38 7.28
CA THR A 117 -7.65 18.94 7.14
C THR A 117 -8.07 18.87 5.67
N VAL A 118 -9.02 17.99 5.37
CA VAL A 118 -9.79 17.97 4.11
C VAL A 118 -11.29 18.09 4.41
N PRO A 119 -12.13 18.52 3.45
CA PRO A 119 -13.58 18.53 3.65
C PRO A 119 -14.11 17.13 3.96
N GLU A 120 -15.13 17.03 4.81
CA GLU A 120 -15.80 15.77 5.13
C GLU A 120 -16.33 15.06 3.89
N ASP A 121 -17.00 15.78 2.99
CA ASP A 121 -17.56 15.21 1.77
C ASP A 121 -16.49 14.69 0.79
N VAL A 122 -15.30 15.30 0.80
CA VAL A 122 -14.16 14.84 0.01
C VAL A 122 -13.56 13.59 0.63
N TYR A 123 -13.41 13.55 1.95
CA TYR A 123 -12.93 12.37 2.66
C TYR A 123 -13.88 11.17 2.46
N GLU A 124 -15.19 11.38 2.56
CA GLU A 124 -16.20 10.35 2.29
C GLU A 124 -16.08 9.81 0.86
N LYS A 125 -15.97 10.68 -0.15
CA LYS A 125 -15.77 10.26 -1.55
C LYS A 125 -14.46 9.50 -1.74
N VAL A 126 -13.39 9.89 -1.06
CA VAL A 126 -12.12 9.14 -1.12
C VAL A 126 -12.33 7.73 -0.59
N LEU A 127 -13.01 7.55 0.54
CA LEU A 127 -13.30 6.22 1.06
C LEU A 127 -14.22 5.42 0.15
N GLU A 128 -15.28 6.04 -0.38
CA GLU A 128 -16.24 5.40 -1.27
C GLU A 128 -15.58 4.89 -2.57
N TYR A 129 -14.69 5.68 -3.17
CA TYR A 129 -14.03 5.31 -4.43
C TYR A 129 -12.73 4.51 -4.26
N ALA A 130 -12.19 4.41 -3.04
CA ALA A 130 -10.98 3.62 -2.75
C ALA A 130 -11.27 2.23 -2.16
N ALA A 131 -12.52 1.95 -1.75
CA ALA A 131 -12.98 0.66 -1.23
C ALA A 131 -13.41 -0.30 -2.35
#